data_AF-A0A8S9RQH9-F1
#
_entry.id   AF-A0A8S9RQH9-F1
#
_cell.length_a   1.000
_cell.length_b   1.000
_cell.length_c   1.000
_cell.angle_alpha   90.00
_cell.angle_beta   90.00
_cell.angle_gamma   90.00
#
_symmetry.space_group_name_H-M   'P 1'
#
loop_
_entity.id
_entity.type
_entity.pdbx_description
1 polymer ?
#
loop_
_entity_poly.entity_id
_entity_poly.type
_entity_poly.pdbx_seq_one_letter_code
_entity_poly.pdbx_strand_id
1 'polypeptide(L)' 'MYSLKGPSMIKSVYPTAFPLKHQQKDMRLALGLAESVSQSTPIAAAANELYKVAKSYGLSDEDFSAVIEALKAARSQQS' A
#
# COMPACT_ATOMS: atom_id res chain seq x y z
N MET A 1 1.09 14.10 -5.17
CA MET A 1 0.41 12.85 -4.74
C MET A 1 -0.88 13.10 -3.96
N TYR A 2 -0.91 13.94 -2.92
CA TYR A 2 -2.11 14.13 -2.10
C TYR A 2 -3.31 14.72 -2.85
N SER A 3 -3.14 15.81 -3.60
CA SER A 3 -4.22 16.40 -4.41
C SER A 3 -4.73 15.48 -5.52
N LEU A 4 -3.84 14.61 -6.04
CA LEU A 4 -4.16 13.69 -7.13
C LEU A 4 -4.94 12.44 -6.67
N LYS A 5 -4.51 11.82 -5.56
CA LYS A 5 -5.11 10.55 -5.08
C LYS A 5 -6.13 10.74 -3.97
N GLY A 6 -5.99 11.80 -3.15
CA GLY A 6 -6.84 12.05 -1.99
C GLY A 6 -8.34 12.01 -2.29
N PRO A 7 -8.85 12.76 -3.31
CA PRO A 7 -10.26 12.73 -3.65
C PRO A 7 -10.79 11.31 -4.01
N SER A 8 -9.99 10.52 -4.72
CA SER A 8 -10.29 9.14 -5.09
C SER A 8 -10.30 8.20 -3.87
N MET A 9 -9.35 8.35 -2.96
CA MET A 9 -9.25 7.57 -1.72
C MET A 9 -10.41 7.82 -0.76
N ILE A 10 -10.91 9.07 -0.69
CA ILE A 10 -12.10 9.43 0.10
C ILE A 10 -13.35 8.76 -0.48
N LYS A 11 -13.46 8.72 -1.81
CA LYS A 11 -14.61 8.13 -2.52
C LYS A 11 -14.52 6.60 -2.67
N SER A 12 -13.41 5.98 -2.26
CA SER A 12 -13.12 4.55 -2.49
C SER A 12 -13.20 4.15 -3.97
N VAL A 13 -12.67 4.99 -4.87
CA VAL A 13 -12.59 4.72 -6.31
C VAL A 13 -11.13 4.83 -6.76
N TYR A 14 -10.56 3.76 -7.31
CA TYR A 14 -9.10 3.61 -7.48
C TYR A 14 -8.65 3.41 -8.93
N PRO A 15 -8.93 4.38 -9.84
CA PRO A 15 -8.58 4.23 -11.24
C PRO A 15 -7.07 4.02 -11.41
N THR A 16 -6.70 2.87 -11.98
CA THR A 16 -5.33 2.38 -12.02
C THR A 16 -4.45 3.23 -12.90
N ALA A 17 -3.57 4.03 -12.28
CA ALA A 17 -2.42 4.63 -12.95
C ALA A 17 -1.15 3.81 -12.66
N PHE A 18 -1.04 3.28 -11.44
CA PHE A 18 0.02 2.36 -11.05
C PHE A 18 -0.55 1.23 -10.18
N PRO A 19 -0.56 -0.02 -10.69
CA PRO A 19 -1.16 -1.15 -9.98
C PRO A 19 -0.54 -1.38 -8.60
N LEU A 20 -1.38 -1.65 -7.60
CA LEU A 20 -0.98 -1.90 -6.23
C LEU A 20 0.01 -3.07 -6.13
N LYS A 21 -0.18 -4.14 -6.92
CA LYS A 21 0.76 -5.28 -6.99
C LYS A 21 2.18 -4.86 -7.40
N HIS A 22 2.33 -3.85 -8.25
CA HIS A 22 3.63 -3.33 -8.66
C HIS A 22 4.26 -2.51 -7.54
N GLN A 23 3.50 -1.61 -6.90
CA GLN A 23 4.00 -0.87 -5.73
C GLN A 23 4.47 -1.81 -4.62
N GLN A 24 3.74 -2.89 -4.34
CA GLN A 24 4.15 -3.89 -3.36
C GLN A 24 5.44 -4.63 -3.76
N LYS A 25 5.61 -4.95 -5.05
CA LYS A 25 6.87 -5.51 -5.58
C LYS A 25 8.03 -4.55 -5.32
N ASP A 26 7.84 -3.26 -5.60
CA ASP A 26 8.89 -2.25 -5.41
C ASP A 26 9.26 -2.07 -3.94
N MET A 27 8.28 -2.13 -3.02
CA MET A 27 8.54 -2.14 -1.57
C MET A 27 9.42 -3.33 -1.17
N ARG A 28 9.13 -4.54 -1.69
CA ARG A 28 9.95 -5.72 -1.41
C ARG A 28 11.38 -5.57 -1.93
N LEU A 29 11.56 -4.97 -3.12
CA LEU A 29 12.89 -4.72 -3.68
C LEU A 29 13.66 -3.69 -2.83
N ALA A 30 13.01 -2.60 -2.42
CA ALA A 30 13.61 -1.58 -1.56
C ALA A 30 14.04 -2.15 -0.19
N LEU A 31 13.20 -3.00 0.42
CA LEU A 31 13.52 -3.67 1.68
C LEU A 31 14.70 -4.64 1.53
N GLY A 32 14.75 -5.45 0.48
CA GLY A 32 15.89 -6.34 0.22
C GLY A 32 17.20 -5.58 -0.02
N LEU A 33 17.13 -4.42 -0.71
CA LEU A 33 18.30 -3.56 -0.86
C LEU A 33 18.75 -2.98 0.48
N ALA A 34 17.81 -2.48 1.30
CA ALA A 34 18.12 -1.95 2.62
C ALA A 34 18.80 -3.00 3.53
N GLU A 35 18.32 -4.24 3.49
CA GLU A 35 18.93 -5.37 4.20
C GLU A 35 20.37 -5.64 3.74
N SER A 36 20.63 -5.61 2.42
CA SER A 36 21.98 -5.85 1.87
C SER A 36 23.04 -4.85 2.32
N VAL A 37 22.63 -3.67 2.79
CA VAL A 37 23.51 -2.60 3.28
C VAL A 37 23.30 -2.32 4.77
N SER A 38 22.61 -3.19 5.51
CA SER A 38 22.30 -3.03 6.93
C SER A 38 21.59 -1.71 7.29
N GLN A 39 20.78 -1.17 6.37
CA GLN A 39 20.04 0.07 6.57
C GLN A 39 18.66 -0.21 7.18
N SER A 40 18.40 0.35 8.36
CA SER A 40 17.09 0.27 9.02
C SER A 40 16.03 1.08 8.25
N THR A 41 14.90 0.45 7.92
CA THR A 41 13.77 1.05 7.17
C THR A 41 12.39 0.65 7.73
N PRO A 42 12.12 0.86 9.03
CA PRO A 42 10.93 0.32 9.71
C PRO A 42 9.59 0.80 9.11
N ILE A 43 9.54 2.06 8.64
CA ILE A 43 8.32 2.62 8.02
C ILE A 43 8.03 1.95 6.68
N ALA A 44 9.06 1.64 5.88
CA ALA A 44 8.88 0.93 4.63
C ALA A 44 8.41 -0.51 4.87
N ALA A 45 8.93 -1.17 5.90
CA ALA A 45 8.51 -2.52 6.29
C ALA A 45 7.03 -2.55 6.71
N ALA A 46 6.61 -1.63 7.58
CA ALA A 46 5.21 -1.50 7.99
C ALA A 46 4.28 -1.19 6.80
N ALA A 47 4.67 -0.27 5.92
CA ALA A 47 3.90 0.05 4.72
C ALA A 47 3.77 -1.16 3.77
N ASN A 48 4.82 -1.97 3.60
CA ASN A 48 4.77 -3.19 2.80
C ASN A 48 3.72 -4.19 3.33
N GLU A 49 3.57 -4.32 4.65
CA GLU A 49 2.52 -5.16 5.24
C GLU A 49 1.11 -4.63 4.91
N LEU A 50 0.90 -3.31 4.94
CA LEU A 50 -0.38 -2.72 4.53
C LEU A 50 -0.69 -3.01 3.04
N TYR A 51 0.32 -2.97 2.17
CA TYR A 51 0.14 -3.38 0.77
C TYR A 51 -0.19 -4.86 0.63
N LYS A 52 0.39 -5.75 1.45
CA LYS A 52 0.02 -7.19 1.44
C LYS A 52 -1.42 -7.40 1.89
N VAL A 53 -1.87 -6.69 2.93
CA VAL A 53 -3.26 -6.71 3.39
C VAL A 53 -4.20 -6.21 2.28
N ALA A 54 -3.90 -5.08 1.64
CA ALA A 54 -4.72 -4.61 0.53
C ALA A 54 -4.76 -5.61 -0.65
N LYS A 55 -3.65 -6.30 -0.95
CA LYS A 55 -3.63 -7.39 -1.94
C LYS A 55 -4.54 -8.55 -1.55
N SER A 56 -4.61 -8.93 -0.27
CA SER A 56 -5.49 -10.01 0.19
C SER A 56 -6.98 -9.66 0.08
N TYR A 57 -7.31 -8.37 -0.03
CA TYR A 57 -8.66 -7.89 -0.34
C TYR A 57 -9.00 -7.90 -1.84
N GLY A 58 -8.11 -8.43 -2.69
CA GLY A 58 -8.33 -8.48 -4.14
C GLY A 58 -7.95 -7.20 -4.89
N LEU A 59 -7.37 -6.20 -4.22
CA LEU A 59 -7.08 -4.88 -4.80
C LEU A 59 -5.77 -4.84 -5.61
N SER A 60 -5.31 -5.97 -6.13
CA SER A 60 -3.99 -6.08 -6.77
C SER A 60 -3.86 -5.25 -8.05
N ASP A 61 -4.95 -5.15 -8.82
CA ASP A 61 -5.00 -4.44 -10.10
C ASP A 61 -5.54 -3.02 -10.00
N GLU A 62 -6.07 -2.64 -8.84
CA GLU A 62 -6.43 -1.25 -8.52
C GLU A 62 -5.17 -0.39 -8.38
N ASP A 63 -5.35 0.92 -8.42
CA ASP A 63 -4.26 1.84 -8.13
C ASP A 63 -3.68 1.62 -6.73
N PHE A 64 -2.37 1.82 -6.56
CA PHE A 64 -1.71 1.65 -5.27
C PHE A 64 -2.32 2.48 -4.13
N SER A 65 -3.01 3.57 -4.45
CA SER A 65 -3.78 4.36 -3.48
C SER A 65 -4.89 3.57 -2.75
N ALA A 66 -5.30 2.41 -3.29
CA ALA A 66 -6.21 1.47 -2.63
C ALA A 66 -5.66 0.84 -1.34
N VAL A 67 -4.37 1.04 -1.02
CA VAL A 67 -3.77 0.64 0.26
C VAL A 67 -4.50 1.21 1.49
N ILE A 68 -5.22 2.33 1.35
CA ILE A 68 -6.04 2.90 2.43
C ILE A 68 -7.13 1.94 2.92
N GLU A 69 -7.61 1.02 2.08
CA GLU A 69 -8.63 0.04 2.48
C GLU A 69 -8.10 -0.94 3.54
N ALA A 70 -6.79 -1.21 3.56
CA ALA A 70 -6.15 -1.98 4.64
C ALA A 70 -6.27 -1.30 6.01
N LEU A 71 -6.28 0.04 6.04
CA LEU A 71 -6.45 0.82 7.27
C LEU A 71 -7.91 0.95 7.70
N LYS A 72 -8.83 1.10 6.73
CA LYS A 72 -10.27 1.19 7.02
C LYS A 72 -10.79 -0.09 7.67
N ALA A 73 -10.40 -1.25 7.16
CA ALA A 73 -10.79 -2.55 7.71
C ALA A 73 -10.32 -2.75 9.16
N ALA A 74 -9.10 -2.33 9.49
CA ALA A 74 -8.57 -2.43 10.85
C ALA A 74 -9.35 -1.56 11.86
N ARG A 75 -9.88 -0.40 11.43
CA ARG A 75 -10.70 0.46 12.31
C ARG A 75 -12.08 -0.11 12.60
N SER A 76 -12.68 -0.83 11.64
CA SER A 76 -13.97 -1.50 11.84
C SER A 76 -13.91 -2.71 12.80
N GLN A 77 -12.71 -3.24 13.07
CA GLN A 77 -12.50 -4.34 14.03
C GLN A 77 -12.23 -3.85 15.46
N GLN A 78 -12.06 -2.54 15.67
CA GLN A 78 -11.82 -1.93 16.99
C GLN A 78 -13.08 -1.32 17.62
N SER A 79 -14.23 -1.42 16.94
CA SER A 79 -15.55 -0.97 17.36
C SER A 79 -16.48 -2.15 17.57
#